data_AF-A0A7X2MTM7-F1
#
_entry.id   AF-A0A7X2MTM7-F1
#
_cell.length_a   1.000
_cell.length_b   1.000
_cell.length_c   1.000
_cell.angle_alpha   90.00
_cell.angle_beta   90.00
_cell.angle_gamma   90.00
#
_symmetry.space_group_name_H-M   'P 1'
#
loop_
_entity.id
_entity.type
_entity.pdbx_description
1 polymer ?
#
loop_
_entity_poly.entity_id
_entity_poly.type
_entity_poly.pdbx_seq_one_letter_code
_entity_poly.pdbx_strand_id
1 'polypeptide(L)'
;NNGSWQGQQILLNARQLTNNGAIQSADALQLILADRLDAGAGSKISANGTAALQALTLTNQGEWIARNLTLRGDTLNNNGAITGVDALTVGLNGALTQQQDKTLLSAGRLTLQSSSLNNAGRVQGGDLQITTG
;
A
#
# COMPACT_ATOMS: atom_id res chain seq x y z
N ASN A 1 15.20 3.48 -4.82
CA ASN A 1 15.61 2.06 -4.84
C ASN A 1 15.42 1.50 -6.24
N ASN A 2 16.50 1.15 -6.93
CA ASN A 2 16.46 0.38 -8.19
C ASN A 2 17.00 -1.06 -8.00
N GLY A 3 17.31 -1.46 -6.76
CA GLY A 3 17.89 -2.76 -6.42
C GLY A 3 16.99 -3.56 -5.48
N SER A 4 17.59 -4.45 -4.70
CA SER A 4 16.88 -5.26 -3.70
C SER A 4 17.25 -4.82 -2.28
N TRP A 5 16.24 -4.59 -1.43
CA TRP A 5 16.40 -4.52 0.02
C TRP A 5 15.84 -5.80 0.63
N GLN A 6 16.62 -6.45 1.47
CA GLN A 6 16.21 -7.65 2.19
C GLN A 6 16.62 -7.52 3.65
N GLY A 7 15.72 -7.88 4.58
CA GLY A 7 16.01 -7.87 6.00
C GLY A 7 14.92 -8.55 6.82
N GLN A 8 15.21 -8.85 8.07
CA GLN A 8 14.18 -9.35 9.00
C GLN A 8 13.11 -8.28 9.24
N GLN A 9 13.59 -7.07 9.55
CA GLN A 9 12.79 -5.87 9.71
C GLN A 9 13.42 -4.76 8.89
N ILE A 10 12.60 -3.96 8.21
CA ILE A 10 13.06 -2.79 7.46
C ILE A 10 12.30 -1.59 8.00
N LEU A 11 13.05 -0.60 8.50
CA LEU A 11 12.55 0.69 8.92
C LEU A 11 13.18 1.78 8.05
N LEU A 12 12.33 2.63 7.46
CA LEU A 12 12.77 3.83 6.77
C LEU A 12 12.01 5.04 7.30
N ASN A 13 12.75 6.02 7.80
CA ASN A 13 12.27 7.37 8.04
C ASN A 13 12.94 8.29 7.02
N ALA A 14 12.15 8.86 6.11
CA ALA A 14 12.68 9.71 5.05
C ALA A 14 11.66 10.78 4.65
N ARG A 15 12.03 11.65 3.71
CA ARG A 15 11.05 12.55 3.08
C ARG A 15 10.28 11.83 1.99
N GLN A 16 10.98 11.12 1.11
CA GLN A 16 10.42 10.50 -0.08
C GLN A 16 11.12 9.17 -0.37
N LEU A 17 10.41 8.24 -0.99
CA LEU A 17 10.97 7.01 -1.53
C LEU A 17 10.41 6.75 -2.93
N THR A 18 11.29 6.65 -3.91
CA THR A 18 10.97 6.05 -5.21
C THR A 18 11.50 4.62 -5.24
N ASN A 19 10.63 3.64 -5.47
CA ASN A 19 10.96 2.23 -5.56
C ASN A 19 10.65 1.69 -6.96
N ASN A 20 11.69 1.34 -7.71
CA ASN A 20 11.61 0.64 -9.00
C ASN A 20 12.19 -0.78 -8.92
N GLY A 21 12.64 -1.20 -7.73
CA GLY A 21 13.19 -2.53 -7.46
C GLY A 21 12.32 -3.30 -6.47
N ALA A 22 12.97 -4.14 -5.67
CA ALA A 22 12.32 -4.97 -4.66
C ALA A 22 12.67 -4.51 -3.24
N ILE A 23 11.67 -4.46 -2.36
CA ILE A 23 11.84 -4.33 -0.91
C ILE A 23 11.13 -5.52 -0.28
N GLN A 24 11.86 -6.32 0.48
CA GLN A 24 11.33 -7.53 1.12
C GLN A 24 11.76 -7.60 2.59
N SER A 25 10.78 -7.68 3.49
CA SER A 25 11.01 -7.99 4.90
C SER A 25 10.50 -9.39 5.25
N ALA A 26 11.26 -10.12 6.08
CA ALA A 26 10.86 -11.44 6.55
C ALA A 26 9.83 -11.39 7.69
N ASP A 27 9.61 -10.22 8.30
CA ASP A 27 8.56 -10.00 9.30
C ASP A 27 7.93 -8.61 9.16
N ALA A 28 8.65 -7.54 9.54
CA ALA A 28 8.08 -6.20 9.63
C ALA A 28 8.69 -5.21 8.62
N LEU A 29 7.83 -4.42 7.97
CA LEU A 29 8.22 -3.31 7.12
C LEU A 29 7.52 -2.03 7.58
N GLN A 30 8.30 -0.99 7.87
CA GLN A 30 7.77 0.33 8.18
C GLN A 30 8.44 1.38 7.30
N LEU A 31 7.64 2.02 6.45
CA LEU A 31 8.06 3.17 5.64
C LEU A 31 7.29 4.39 6.14
N ILE A 32 7.98 5.29 6.86
CA ILE A 32 7.42 6.57 7.30
C ILE A 32 8.07 7.66 6.46
N LEU A 33 7.28 8.26 5.59
CA LEU A 33 7.73 9.25 4.62
C LEU A 33 6.99 10.56 4.88
N ALA A 34 7.72 11.67 4.96
CA ALA A 34 7.11 12.97 5.21
C ALA A 34 6.34 13.53 3.99
N ASP A 35 6.57 12.99 2.79
CA ASP A 35 6.01 13.47 1.53
C ASP A 35 5.41 12.32 0.71
N ARG A 36 6.22 11.50 0.03
CA ARG A 36 5.68 10.53 -0.95
C ARG A 36 6.37 9.17 -1.02
N LEU A 37 5.57 8.15 -1.35
CA LEU A 37 6.02 6.83 -1.82
C LEU A 37 5.60 6.65 -3.28
N ASP A 38 6.58 6.54 -4.18
CA ASP A 38 6.35 6.22 -5.59
C ASP A 38 6.89 4.82 -5.91
N ALA A 39 6.01 3.85 -6.07
CA ALA A 39 6.37 2.51 -6.52
C ALA A 39 6.12 2.38 -8.03
N GLY A 40 7.20 2.27 -8.81
CA GLY A 40 7.15 2.19 -10.27
C GLY A 40 6.64 0.84 -10.78
N ALA A 41 6.36 0.77 -12.08
CA ALA A 41 5.99 -0.47 -12.75
C ALA A 41 7.09 -1.53 -12.58
N GLY A 42 6.71 -2.78 -12.31
CA GLY A 42 7.65 -3.88 -12.05
C GLY A 42 8.30 -3.87 -10.66
N SER A 43 8.05 -2.84 -9.85
CA SER A 43 8.53 -2.81 -8.47
C SER A 43 7.71 -3.69 -7.54
N LYS A 44 8.34 -4.15 -6.45
CA LYS A 44 7.67 -4.95 -5.41
C LYS A 44 8.02 -4.43 -4.02
N ILE A 45 7.03 -4.27 -3.16
CA ILE A 45 7.17 -4.01 -1.74
C ILE A 45 6.46 -5.13 -0.99
N SER A 46 7.19 -5.90 -0.18
CA SER A 46 6.67 -7.12 0.45
C SER A 46 7.10 -7.29 1.91
N ALA A 47 6.19 -7.83 2.72
CA ALA A 47 6.46 -8.23 4.10
C ALA A 47 5.74 -9.55 4.42
N ASN A 48 6.45 -10.53 4.99
CA ASN A 48 5.81 -11.80 5.38
C ASN A 48 4.92 -11.68 6.64
N GLY A 49 5.13 -10.63 7.43
CA GLY A 49 4.31 -10.26 8.58
C GLY A 49 3.56 -8.96 8.33
N THR A 50 3.93 -7.90 9.04
CA THR A 50 3.22 -6.61 8.98
C THR A 50 3.94 -5.61 8.09
N ALA A 51 3.17 -4.81 7.34
CA ALA A 51 3.69 -3.65 6.64
C ALA A 51 2.86 -2.40 6.97
N ALA A 52 3.53 -1.32 7.35
CA ALA A 52 2.94 0.00 7.52
C ALA A 52 3.61 0.99 6.57
N LEU A 53 2.85 1.47 5.58
CA LEU A 53 3.31 2.46 4.61
C LEU A 53 2.60 3.78 4.88
N GLN A 54 3.36 4.80 5.26
CA GLN A 54 2.85 6.13 5.59
C GLN A 54 3.55 7.19 4.75
N ALA A 55 2.77 8.00 4.04
CA ALA A 55 3.23 9.17 3.29
C ALA A 55 2.05 10.13 3.07
N LEU A 56 2.27 11.38 2.65
CA LEU A 56 1.16 12.23 2.19
C LEU A 56 0.57 11.66 0.89
N THR A 57 1.44 11.28 -0.06
CA THR A 57 1.03 10.68 -1.33
C THR A 57 1.57 9.26 -1.48
N LEU A 58 0.67 8.32 -1.74
CA LEU A 58 0.99 6.92 -2.04
C LEU A 58 0.66 6.63 -3.51
N THR A 59 1.67 6.31 -4.32
CA THR A 59 1.48 5.92 -5.72
C THR A 59 2.00 4.50 -5.92
N ASN A 60 1.13 3.60 -6.38
CA ASN A 60 1.50 2.22 -6.68
C ASN A 60 1.26 1.89 -8.15
N GLN A 61 2.31 1.59 -8.90
CA GLN A 61 2.25 0.99 -10.24
C GLN A 61 2.80 -0.44 -10.26
N GLY A 62 3.27 -0.94 -9.11
CA GLY A 62 3.85 -2.27 -8.91
C GLY A 62 2.97 -3.15 -8.03
N GLU A 63 3.61 -3.92 -7.17
CA GLU A 63 2.95 -4.85 -6.24
C GLU A 63 3.31 -4.53 -4.78
N TRP A 64 2.30 -4.27 -3.95
CA TRP A 64 2.45 -4.19 -2.49
C TRP A 64 1.74 -5.37 -1.84
N ILE A 65 2.46 -6.17 -1.06
CA ILE A 65 1.89 -7.35 -0.41
C ILE A 65 2.40 -7.51 1.02
N ALA A 66 1.48 -7.70 1.97
CA ALA A 66 1.83 -8.14 3.31
C ALA A 66 0.76 -9.04 3.91
N ARG A 67 1.08 -9.76 4.99
CA ARG A 67 0.06 -10.50 5.73
C ARG A 67 -0.97 -9.54 6.32
N ASN A 68 -0.49 -8.51 7.00
CA ASN A 68 -1.29 -7.39 7.47
C ASN A 68 -0.71 -6.10 6.91
N LEU A 69 -1.44 -5.46 5.99
CA LEU A 69 -1.00 -4.25 5.33
C LEU A 69 -1.80 -3.04 5.84
N THR A 70 -1.08 -2.01 6.26
CA THR A 70 -1.66 -0.71 6.63
C THR A 70 -1.11 0.39 5.74
N LEU A 71 -2.00 1.15 5.11
CA LEU A 71 -1.69 2.32 4.29
C LEU A 71 -2.26 3.55 4.98
N ARG A 72 -1.43 4.57 5.21
CA ARG A 72 -1.85 5.86 5.76
C ARG A 72 -1.34 7.02 4.91
N GLY A 73 -2.19 7.99 4.66
CA GLY A 73 -1.79 9.20 3.95
C GLY A 73 -2.91 10.18 3.67
N ASP A 74 -2.64 11.12 2.77
CA ASP A 74 -3.70 11.98 2.24
C ASP A 74 -4.31 11.35 0.99
N THR A 75 -3.48 10.85 0.07
CA THR A 75 -3.98 10.25 -1.17
C THR A 75 -3.34 8.91 -1.48
N LEU A 76 -4.11 8.05 -2.14
CA LEU A 76 -3.61 6.80 -2.73
C LEU A 76 -4.07 6.70 -4.18
N ASN A 77 -3.11 6.60 -5.10
CA ASN A 77 -3.36 6.22 -6.49
C ASN A 77 -2.82 4.80 -6.72
N ASN A 78 -3.71 3.83 -6.80
CA ASN A 78 -3.37 2.46 -7.10
C ASN A 78 -3.57 2.15 -8.58
N ASN A 79 -2.46 2.15 -9.32
CA ASN A 79 -2.34 1.65 -10.69
C ASN A 79 -1.60 0.29 -10.77
N GLY A 80 -1.66 -0.50 -9.69
CA GLY A 80 -0.95 -1.77 -9.56
C GLY A 80 -1.78 -2.80 -8.78
N ALA A 81 -1.11 -3.64 -8.02
CA ALA A 81 -1.75 -4.57 -7.10
C ALA A 81 -1.37 -4.23 -5.65
N ILE A 82 -2.36 -4.17 -4.77
CA ILE A 82 -2.19 -4.04 -3.33
C ILE A 82 -2.94 -5.18 -2.66
N THR A 83 -2.25 -5.96 -1.83
CA THR A 83 -2.83 -7.11 -1.12
C THR A 83 -2.43 -7.11 0.34
N GLY A 84 -3.42 -7.11 1.24
CA GLY A 84 -3.25 -7.50 2.64
C GLY A 84 -3.88 -8.86 2.87
N VAL A 85 -3.10 -9.92 3.03
CA VAL A 85 -3.63 -11.31 3.01
C VAL A 85 -4.70 -11.53 4.08
N ASP A 86 -4.35 -11.33 5.35
CA ASP A 86 -5.27 -11.49 6.49
C ASP A 86 -6.05 -10.20 6.75
N ALA A 87 -5.39 -9.04 6.57
CA ALA A 87 -6.04 -7.75 6.68
C ALA A 87 -5.37 -6.68 5.81
N LEU A 88 -6.21 -5.80 5.26
CA LEU A 88 -5.83 -4.56 4.61
C LEU A 88 -6.56 -3.40 5.25
N THR A 89 -5.82 -2.47 5.86
CA THR A 89 -6.35 -1.22 6.41
C THR A 89 -5.85 -0.04 5.59
N VAL A 90 -6.76 0.77 5.07
CA VAL A 90 -6.45 1.99 4.31
C VAL A 90 -7.11 3.17 5.02
N GLY A 91 -6.30 4.09 5.54
CA GLY A 91 -6.77 5.31 6.19
C GLY A 91 -6.23 6.54 5.48
N LEU A 92 -7.10 7.25 4.77
CA LEU A 92 -6.75 8.42 3.98
C LEU A 92 -7.53 9.64 4.44
N ASN A 93 -6.86 10.80 4.48
CA ASN A 93 -7.54 12.08 4.71
C ASN A 93 -8.23 12.61 3.44
N GLY A 94 -7.75 12.18 2.28
CA GLY A 94 -8.17 12.61 0.95
C GLY A 94 -8.68 11.46 0.09
N ALA A 95 -8.40 11.52 -1.20
CA ALA A 95 -8.96 10.60 -2.20
C ALA A 95 -8.20 9.26 -2.30
N LEU A 96 -8.96 8.19 -2.51
CA LEU A 96 -8.47 6.93 -3.08
C LEU A 96 -8.88 6.85 -4.56
N THR A 97 -7.92 6.62 -5.44
CA THR A 97 -8.16 6.24 -6.84
C THR A 97 -7.67 4.81 -7.07
N GLN A 98 -8.59 3.90 -7.37
CA GLN A 98 -8.32 2.56 -7.84
C GLN A 98 -8.52 2.50 -9.36
N GLN A 99 -7.43 2.27 -10.09
CA GLN A 99 -7.43 2.29 -11.56
C GLN A 99 -8.11 1.06 -12.17
N GLN A 100 -8.44 1.18 -13.44
CA GLN A 100 -9.05 0.10 -14.22
C GLN A 100 -8.13 -1.13 -14.30
N ASP A 101 -8.73 -2.32 -14.19
CA ASP A 101 -8.04 -3.63 -14.25
C ASP A 101 -6.95 -3.81 -13.17
N LYS A 102 -7.00 -2.99 -12.11
CA LYS A 102 -6.09 -3.04 -10.94
C LYS A 102 -6.83 -3.46 -9.68
N THR A 103 -6.06 -3.85 -8.67
CA THR A 103 -6.59 -4.58 -7.52
C THR A 103 -6.13 -4.01 -6.18
N LEU A 104 -7.07 -3.92 -5.25
CA LEU A 104 -6.89 -3.60 -3.83
C LEU A 104 -7.65 -4.67 -3.05
N LEU A 105 -6.93 -5.67 -2.54
CA LEU A 105 -7.52 -6.93 -2.09
C LEU A 105 -7.13 -7.28 -0.65
N SER A 106 -8.04 -7.99 0.01
CA SER A 106 -7.75 -8.81 1.18
C SER A 106 -8.51 -10.13 1.10
N ALA A 107 -7.88 -11.23 1.49
CA ALA A 107 -8.60 -12.49 1.68
C ALA A 107 -9.38 -12.49 3.00
N GLY A 108 -8.89 -11.76 4.00
CA GLY A 108 -9.60 -11.44 5.24
C GLY A 108 -10.27 -10.05 5.19
N ARG A 109 -10.06 -9.24 6.22
CA ARG A 109 -10.77 -7.94 6.34
C ARG A 109 -10.10 -6.84 5.53
N LEU A 110 -10.89 -6.14 4.72
CA LEU A 110 -10.52 -4.87 4.11
C LEU A 110 -11.32 -3.74 4.79
N THR A 111 -10.62 -2.84 5.47
CA THR A 111 -11.18 -1.58 5.98
C THR A 111 -10.60 -0.40 5.22
N LEU A 112 -11.46 0.43 4.64
CA LEU A 112 -11.10 1.61 3.89
C LEU A 112 -11.83 2.83 4.44
N GLN A 113 -11.06 3.84 4.83
CA GLN A 113 -11.54 5.17 5.14
C GLN A 113 -10.84 6.17 4.21
N SER A 114 -11.62 7.01 3.53
CA SER A 114 -11.11 8.11 2.69
C SER A 114 -12.13 9.25 2.63
N SER A 115 -11.75 10.43 2.14
CA SER A 115 -12.74 11.48 1.86
C SER A 115 -13.53 11.19 0.58
N SER A 116 -12.91 10.53 -0.40
CA SER A 116 -13.59 10.05 -1.61
C SER A 116 -12.96 8.77 -2.13
N LEU A 117 -13.74 8.02 -2.91
CA LEU A 117 -13.30 6.79 -3.58
C LEU A 117 -13.72 6.83 -5.04
N ASN A 118 -12.73 6.86 -5.94
CA ASN A 118 -12.93 6.59 -7.35
C ASN A 118 -12.42 5.17 -7.64
N ASN A 119 -13.33 4.27 -7.98
CA ASN A 119 -12.99 2.88 -8.29
C ASN A 119 -13.39 2.51 -9.72
N ALA A 120 -12.38 2.33 -10.57
CA ALA A 120 -12.53 1.75 -11.91
C ALA A 120 -12.05 0.30 -11.98
N GLY A 121 -11.45 -0.23 -10.91
CA GLY A 121 -10.93 -1.59 -10.81
C GLY A 121 -11.65 -2.42 -9.75
N ARG A 122 -10.88 -3.22 -9.01
CA ARG A 122 -11.38 -4.12 -7.97
C ARG A 122 -10.93 -3.69 -6.58
N VAL A 123 -11.90 -3.46 -5.70
CA VAL A 123 -11.72 -3.39 -4.25
C VAL A 123 -12.48 -4.55 -3.64
N GLN A 124 -11.80 -5.44 -2.90
CA GLN A 124 -12.45 -6.60 -2.29
C GLN A 124 -11.79 -7.00 -0.97
N GLY A 125 -12.61 -7.30 0.02
CA GLY A 125 -12.24 -8.05 1.23
C GLY A 125 -13.10 -9.29 1.37
N GLY A 126 -12.66 -10.28 2.16
CA GLY A 126 -13.55 -11.32 2.69
C GLY A 126 -14.60 -10.72 3.65
N ASP A 127 -14.20 -9.70 4.40
CA ASP A 127 -15.10 -8.73 5.06
C ASP A 127 -14.72 -7.33 4.56
N LEU A 128 -15.67 -6.57 4.04
CA LEU A 128 -15.42 -5.29 3.38
C LEU A 128 -16.17 -4.17 4.09
N GLN A 129 -15.41 -3.26 4.71
CA GLN A 129 -15.92 -2.04 5.31
C GLN A 129 -15.33 -0.82 4.60
N ILE A 130 -16.19 0.00 4.02
CA ILE A 130 -15.82 1.25 3.36
C ILE A 130 -16.54 2.40 4.05
N THR A 131 -15.80 3.47 4.37
CA THR A 131 -16.34 4.72 4.90
C THR A 131 -15.76 5.87 4.08
N THR A 132 -16.64 6.57 3.35
CA THR A 132 -16.29 7.73 2.53
C THR A 132 -17.21 8.90 2.87
N GLY A 133 -16.71 10.13 2.70
CA GLY A 133 -17.43 11.38 2.97
C GLY A 133 -18.23 11.90 1.78
#